data_AF-A0A6B9FKI0-F1
#
_entry.id   AF-A0A6B9FKI0-F1
#
_cell.length_a   1.000
_cell.length_b   1.000
_cell.length_c   1.000
_cell.angle_alpha   90.00
_cell.angle_beta   90.00
_cell.angle_gamma   90.00
#
_symmetry.space_group_name_H-M   'P 1'
#
loop_
_entity.id
_entity.type
_entity.pdbx_description
1 polymer ?
#
loop_
_entity_poly.entity_id
_entity_poly.type
_entity_poly.pdbx_seq_one_letter_code
_entity_poly.pdbx_strand_id
1 'polypeptide(L)'
;MRDASAQELLLLSALQECRIRLDAARGDEAGRTAIRDELEAALRREAALKDELVRERERTEAVRLVLRAFAASIGRFGLRRRLFLSRIARLGRETPDSGPQSARHQVLLDEARHVLGTG
;
A
#
# COMPACT_ATOMS: atom_id res chain seq x y z
N MET A 1 6.81 -25.07 -68.26
CA MET A 1 6.15 -23.78 -67.90
C MET A 1 5.10 -23.91 -66.79
N ARG A 2 4.26 -24.96 -66.75
CA ARG A 2 3.23 -25.15 -65.69
C ARG A 2 3.79 -25.41 -64.29
N ASP A 3 4.93 -26.08 -64.17
CA ASP A 3 5.50 -26.43 -62.85
C ASP A 3 6.13 -25.23 -62.13
N ALA A 4 6.71 -24.28 -62.88
CA ALA A 4 7.30 -23.07 -62.31
C ALA A 4 6.25 -22.17 -61.65
N SER A 5 5.07 -22.01 -62.28
CA SER A 5 3.96 -21.24 -61.72
C SER A 5 3.33 -21.91 -60.48
N ALA A 6 3.30 -23.25 -60.43
CA ALA A 6 2.78 -23.97 -59.26
C ALA A 6 3.73 -23.81 -58.06
N GLN A 7 5.04 -23.86 -58.30
CA GLN A 7 6.05 -23.68 -57.26
C GLN A 7 6.09 -22.25 -56.72
N GLU A 8 5.87 -21.24 -57.58
CA GLU A 8 5.75 -19.84 -57.18
C GLU A 8 4.51 -19.59 -56.30
N LEU A 9 3.36 -20.17 -56.65
CA LEU A 9 2.14 -20.07 -55.83
C LEU A 9 2.31 -20.73 -54.46
N LEU A 10 2.98 -21.89 -54.40
CA LEU A 10 3.29 -22.56 -53.14
C LEU A 10 4.20 -21.68 -52.26
N LEU A 11 5.24 -21.08 -52.84
CA LEU A 11 6.14 -20.18 -52.13
C LEU A 11 5.39 -18.96 -51.56
N LEU A 12 4.53 -18.33 -52.36
CA LEU A 12 3.73 -17.19 -51.91
C LEU A 12 2.78 -17.56 -50.77
N SER A 13 2.13 -18.74 -50.86
CA SER A 13 1.26 -19.23 -49.77
C SER A 13 2.03 -19.46 -48.46
N ALA A 14 3.22 -20.06 -48.54
CA ALA A 14 4.08 -20.29 -47.39
C ALA A 14 4.58 -18.97 -46.75
N LEU A 15 4.93 -17.98 -47.57
CA LEU A 15 5.30 -16.64 -47.09
C LEU A 15 4.12 -15.93 -46.43
N GLN A 16 2.92 -16.04 -47.00
CA GLN A 16 1.71 -15.47 -46.41
C GLN A 16 1.41 -16.12 -45.05
N GLU A 17 1.51 -17.45 -44.96
CA GLU A 17 1.31 -18.16 -43.70
C GLU A 17 2.37 -17.77 -42.64
N CYS A 18 3.64 -17.67 -43.05
CA CYS A 18 4.71 -17.21 -42.17
C CYS A 18 4.44 -15.81 -41.63
N ARG A 19 3.96 -14.88 -42.48
CA ARG A 19 3.58 -13.53 -42.05
C ARG A 19 2.47 -13.55 -41.01
N ILE A 20 1.40 -14.31 -41.26
CA ILE A 20 0.28 -14.43 -40.31
C ILE A 20 0.78 -14.94 -38.95
N ARG A 21 1.64 -15.97 -38.96
CA ARG A 21 2.22 -16.53 -37.73
C ARG A 21 3.11 -15.54 -36.99
N LEU A 22 3.92 -14.75 -37.70
CA LEU A 22 4.76 -13.72 -37.09
C LEU A 22 3.92 -12.60 -36.46
N ASP A 23 2.87 -12.15 -37.15
CA ASP A 23 1.99 -11.10 -36.63
C ASP A 23 1.22 -11.60 -35.39
N ALA A 24 0.77 -12.86 -35.40
CA ALA A 24 0.17 -13.50 -34.22
C ALA A 24 1.16 -13.58 -33.05
N ALA A 25 2.39 -14.07 -33.29
CA ALA A 25 3.41 -14.17 -32.25
C ALA A 25 3.78 -12.81 -31.63
N ARG A 26 3.86 -11.75 -32.45
CA ARG A 26 4.07 -10.37 -31.98
C ARG A 26 2.91 -9.87 -31.15
N GLY A 27 1.67 -10.19 -31.55
CA GLY A 27 0.48 -9.89 -30.76
C GLY A 27 0.52 -10.56 -29.38
N ASP A 28 0.89 -11.85 -29.33
CA ASP A 28 1.01 -12.61 -28.09
C ASP A 28 2.12 -12.08 -27.18
N GLU A 29 3.26 -11.66 -27.74
CA GLU A 29 4.35 -11.01 -26.99
C GLU A 29 3.94 -9.64 -26.43
N ALA A 30 3.22 -8.85 -27.22
CA ALA A 30 2.68 -7.57 -26.76
C ALA A 30 1.66 -7.77 -25.64
N GLY A 31 0.76 -8.75 -25.78
CA GLY A 31 -0.22 -9.11 -24.75
C GLY A 31 0.44 -9.57 -23.44
N ARG A 32 1.46 -10.43 -23.54
CA ARG A 32 2.24 -10.88 -22.36
C ARG A 32 2.97 -9.73 -21.67
N THR A 33 3.51 -8.79 -22.44
CA THR A 33 4.17 -7.60 -21.89
C THR A 33 3.17 -6.70 -21.14
N ALA A 34 2.00 -6.44 -21.73
CA ALA A 34 0.96 -5.65 -21.09
C ALA A 34 0.51 -6.27 -19.74
N ILE A 35 0.27 -7.58 -19.71
CA ILE A 35 -0.11 -8.29 -18.47
C ILE A 35 0.98 -8.18 -17.41
N ARG A 36 2.26 -8.30 -17.80
CA ARG A 36 3.38 -8.15 -16.86
C ARG A 36 3.41 -6.73 -16.27
N ASP A 37 3.25 -5.72 -17.09
CA ASP A 37 3.31 -4.31 -16.65
C ASP A 37 2.11 -3.98 -15.73
N GLU A 38 0.92 -4.50 -16.04
CA GLU A 38 -0.25 -4.40 -15.16
C GLU A 38 -0.04 -5.11 -13.82
N LEU A 39 0.55 -6.31 -13.84
CA LEU A 39 0.88 -7.06 -12.62
C LEU A 39 1.89 -6.29 -11.76
N GLU A 40 2.94 -5.73 -12.37
CA GLU A 40 3.92 -4.90 -11.64
C GLU A 40 3.25 -3.66 -11.02
N ALA A 41 2.38 -2.98 -11.76
CA ALA A 41 1.63 -1.85 -11.25
C ALA A 41 0.72 -2.26 -10.08
N ALA A 42 0.04 -3.40 -10.17
CA ALA A 42 -0.79 -3.94 -9.11
C ALA A 42 0.01 -4.27 -7.86
N LEU A 43 1.18 -4.93 -7.99
CA LEU A 43 2.06 -5.25 -6.87
C LEU A 43 2.59 -4.00 -6.16
N ARG A 44 2.94 -2.95 -6.91
CA ARG A 44 3.36 -1.66 -6.33
C ARG A 44 2.24 -1.00 -5.54
N ARG A 45 1.00 -1.02 -6.06
CA ARG A 45 -0.18 -0.51 -5.34
C ARG A 45 -0.46 -1.33 -4.08
N GLU A 46 -0.38 -2.65 -4.17
CA GLU A 46 -0.57 -3.53 -3.02
C GLU A 46 0.47 -3.25 -1.92
N ALA A 47 1.74 -3.09 -2.29
CA ALA A 47 2.79 -2.74 -1.34
C ALA A 47 2.52 -1.39 -0.64
N ALA A 48 2.14 -0.37 -1.40
CA ALA A 48 1.79 0.94 -0.85
C ALA A 48 0.59 0.86 0.13
N LEU A 49 -0.45 0.10 -0.23
CA LEU A 49 -1.61 -0.11 0.64
C LEU A 49 -1.27 -0.91 1.90
N LYS A 50 -0.38 -1.90 1.81
CA LYS A 50 0.12 -2.63 2.99
C LYS A 50 0.84 -1.69 3.96
N ASP A 51 1.70 -0.81 3.45
CA ASP A 51 2.42 0.16 4.27
C ASP A 51 1.46 1.15 4.94
N GLU A 52 0.45 1.63 4.22
CA GLU A 52 -0.60 2.49 4.76
C GLU A 52 -1.42 1.78 5.83
N LEU A 53 -1.84 0.54 5.59
CA LEU A 53 -2.56 -0.29 6.56
C LEU A 53 -1.76 -0.46 7.86
N VAL A 54 -0.45 -0.68 7.77
CA VAL A 54 0.40 -0.77 8.97
C VAL A 54 0.38 0.55 9.72
N ARG A 55 0.53 1.70 9.05
CA ARG A 55 0.46 3.02 9.71
C ARG A 55 -0.90 3.26 10.36
N GLU A 56 -2.00 2.89 9.71
CA GLU A 56 -3.35 3.01 10.29
C GLU A 56 -3.56 2.13 11.53
N ARG A 57 -2.99 0.93 11.53
CA ARG A 57 -2.97 0.07 12.73
C ARG A 57 -2.19 0.74 13.86
N GLU A 58 -1.05 1.35 13.55
CA GLU A 58 -0.26 2.08 14.54
C GLU A 58 -1.02 3.30 15.10
N ARG A 59 -1.72 4.04 14.26
CA ARG A 59 -2.62 5.13 14.69
C ARG A 59 -3.74 4.60 15.62
N THR A 60 -4.36 3.48 15.26
CA THR A 60 -5.39 2.83 16.09
C THR A 60 -4.84 2.40 17.45
N GLU A 61 -3.63 1.83 17.48
CA GLU A 61 -2.98 1.46 18.73
C GLU A 61 -2.64 2.69 19.58
N ALA A 62 -2.23 3.81 18.98
CA ALA A 62 -2.05 5.06 19.72
C ALA A 62 -3.34 5.52 20.40
N VAL A 63 -4.48 5.51 19.70
CA VAL A 63 -5.79 5.85 20.29
C VAL A 63 -6.10 4.93 21.48
N ARG A 64 -5.89 3.61 21.34
CA ARG A 64 -6.08 2.65 22.44
C ARG A 64 -5.20 2.97 23.65
N LEU A 65 -3.95 3.35 23.42
CA LEU A 65 -3.03 3.74 24.48
C LEU A 65 -3.48 5.02 25.18
N VAL A 66 -3.98 6.02 24.44
CA VAL A 66 -4.56 7.24 25.02
C VAL A 66 -5.78 6.92 25.86
N LEU A 67 -6.70 6.09 25.36
CA LEU A 67 -7.89 5.68 26.11
C LEU A 67 -7.54 4.92 27.40
N ARG A 68 -6.54 4.04 27.37
CA ARG A 68 -6.01 3.38 28.58
C ARG A 68 -5.42 4.38 29.56
N ALA A 69 -4.61 5.32 29.06
CA ALA A 69 -4.01 6.37 29.89
C ALA A 69 -5.09 7.28 30.50
N PHE A 70 -6.13 7.62 29.73
CA PHE A 70 -7.28 8.39 30.16
C PHE A 70 -8.04 7.67 31.27
N ALA A 71 -8.48 6.43 31.02
CA ALA A 71 -9.21 5.62 31.99
C ALA A 71 -8.43 5.46 33.31
N ALA A 72 -7.14 5.16 33.23
CA ALA A 72 -6.28 5.04 34.40
C ALA A 72 -6.08 6.38 35.15
N SER A 73 -6.39 7.52 34.51
CA SER A 73 -6.25 8.88 35.06
C SER A 73 -7.56 9.44 35.60
N ILE A 74 -8.67 8.72 35.48
CA ILE A 74 -9.93 9.07 36.12
C ILE A 74 -9.83 8.75 37.62
N GLY A 75 -10.17 9.72 38.45
CA GLY A 75 -10.33 9.55 39.90
C GLY A 75 -11.74 9.89 40.36
N ARG A 76 -11.96 9.87 41.68
CA ARG A 76 -13.27 10.16 42.31
C ARG A 76 -13.90 11.49 41.87
N PHE A 77 -13.08 12.49 41.58
CA PHE A 77 -13.51 13.84 41.19
C PHE A 77 -13.26 14.14 39.70
N GLY A 78 -13.14 13.11 38.86
CA GLY A 78 -12.92 13.26 37.42
C GLY A 78 -11.46 13.11 36.99
N LEU A 79 -11.11 13.70 35.84
CA LEU A 79 -9.82 13.51 35.19
C LEU A 79 -8.67 14.18 35.97
N ARG A 80 -7.69 13.38 36.39
CA ARG A 80 -6.42 13.86 36.95
C ARG A 80 -5.49 14.30 35.81
N ARG A 81 -5.66 15.54 35.32
CA ARG A 81 -4.93 16.11 34.16
C ARG A 81 -3.41 15.89 34.22
N ARG A 82 -2.77 16.15 35.37
CA ARG A 82 -1.31 15.96 35.54
C ARG A 82 -0.87 14.50 35.35
N LEU A 83 -1.66 13.56 35.87
CA LEU A 83 -1.37 12.13 35.75
C LEU A 83 -1.56 11.67 34.30
N PHE A 84 -2.63 12.13 33.64
CA PHE A 84 -2.86 11.86 32.22
C PHE A 84 -1.69 12.36 31.36
N LEU A 85 -1.30 13.63 31.52
CA LEU A 85 -0.17 14.21 30.81
C LEU A 85 1.14 13.46 31.06
N SER A 86 1.42 13.04 32.29
CA SER A 86 2.64 12.26 32.58
C SER A 86 2.66 10.91 31.86
N ARG A 87 1.48 10.28 31.69
CA ARG A 87 1.35 9.01 30.95
C ARG A 87 1.51 9.22 29.45
N ILE A 88 0.88 10.24 28.89
CA ILE A 88 1.06 10.60 27.47
C ILE A 88 2.53 10.93 27.18
N ALA A 89 3.19 11.73 28.01
CA ALA A 89 4.60 12.05 27.85
C ALA A 89 5.49 10.80 27.95
N ARG A 90 5.14 9.83 28.79
CA ARG A 90 5.83 8.54 28.85
C ARG A 90 5.64 7.73 27.57
N LEU A 91 4.40 7.61 27.08
CA LEU A 91 4.10 6.92 25.82
C LEU A 91 4.82 7.56 24.62
N GLY A 92 4.91 8.88 24.59
CA GLY A 92 5.70 9.60 23.57
C GLY A 92 7.17 9.22 23.62
N ARG A 93 7.79 9.17 24.80
CA ARG A 93 9.20 8.72 24.93
C ARG A 93 9.43 7.26 24.58
N GLU A 94 8.44 6.40 24.78
CA GLU A 94 8.50 4.97 24.43
C GLU A 94 8.19 4.74 22.93
N THR A 95 7.69 5.74 22.21
CA THR A 95 7.36 5.65 20.79
C THR A 95 8.60 5.89 19.94
N PRO A 96 8.96 4.98 19.02
CA PRO A 96 10.07 5.19 18.10
C PRO A 96 9.87 6.40 17.18
N ASP A 97 10.94 7.15 16.91
CA ASP A 97 10.92 8.32 16.02
C ASP A 97 10.89 7.99 14.52
N SER A 98 11.08 6.72 14.17
CA SER A 98 11.08 6.24 12.78
C SER A 98 10.28 4.96 12.61
N GLY A 99 10.00 4.61 11.35
CA GLY A 99 9.16 3.47 11.00
C GLY A 99 7.67 3.73 11.20
N PRO A 100 6.81 2.71 11.01
CA PRO A 100 5.36 2.88 11.10
C PRO A 100 4.88 3.34 12.48
N GLN A 101 5.58 2.96 13.54
CA GLN A 101 5.25 3.32 14.92
C GLN A 101 5.37 4.83 15.18
N SER A 102 6.20 5.54 14.41
CA SER A 102 6.32 7.00 14.52
C SER A 102 5.00 7.74 14.27
N ALA A 103 4.08 7.13 13.51
CA ALA A 103 2.74 7.67 13.28
C ALA A 103 1.94 7.87 14.58
N ARG A 104 2.31 7.15 15.67
CA ARG A 104 1.68 7.28 16.99
C ARG A 104 1.92 8.66 17.62
N HIS A 105 3.05 9.31 17.37
CA HIS A 105 3.40 10.60 18.00
C HIS A 105 2.34 11.67 17.76
N GLN A 106 1.90 11.80 16.49
CA GLN A 106 0.87 12.77 16.11
C GLN A 106 -0.46 12.44 16.81
N VAL A 107 -0.88 11.18 16.78
CA VAL A 107 -2.14 10.74 17.39
C VAL A 107 -2.12 10.96 18.91
N LEU A 108 -1.02 10.60 19.60
CA LEU A 108 -0.88 10.83 21.03
C LEU A 108 -1.06 12.31 21.40
N LEU A 109 -0.51 13.22 20.59
CA LEU A 109 -0.61 14.66 20.80
C LEU A 109 -2.03 15.18 20.54
N ASP A 110 -2.61 14.82 19.40
CA ASP A 110 -3.92 15.31 18.97
C ASP A 110 -5.02 14.80 19.90
N GLU A 111 -5.02 13.51 20.23
CA GLU A 111 -6.00 12.93 21.16
C GLU A 111 -5.83 13.47 22.58
N ALA A 112 -4.60 13.73 23.02
CA ALA A 112 -4.37 14.37 24.32
C ALA A 112 -4.96 15.79 24.37
N ARG A 113 -4.86 16.56 23.29
CA ARG A 113 -5.48 17.89 23.19
C ARG A 113 -7.01 17.79 23.23
N HIS A 114 -7.59 16.84 22.52
CA HIS A 114 -9.04 16.59 22.54
C HIS A 114 -9.53 16.25 23.96
N VAL A 115 -8.87 15.31 24.64
CA VAL A 115 -9.21 14.94 26.03
C VAL A 115 -9.09 16.12 26.99
N LEU A 116 -8.11 17.00 26.78
CA LEU A 116 -7.87 18.15 27.65
C LEU A 116 -8.73 19.37 27.33
N GLY A 117 -9.46 19.35 26.20
CA GLY A 117 -10.27 20.46 25.69
C GLY A 117 -9.43 21.63 25.20
N THR A 118 -8.26 21.36 24.63
CA THR A 118 -7.29 22.38 24.16
C THR A 118 -6.95 22.24 22.68
N GLY A 119 -7.77 21.51 21.93
CA GLY A 119 -7.65 21.30 20.47
C GLY A 119 -8.67 22.13 19.72
#